data_AF-A0A4Q3U045-F1
#
_entry.id   AF-A0A4Q3U045-F1
#
_cell.length_a   1.000
_cell.length_b   1.000
_cell.length_c   1.000
_cell.angle_alpha   90.00
_cell.angle_beta   90.00
_cell.angle_gamma   90.00
#
_symmetry.space_group_name_H-M   'P 1'
#
loop_
_entity.id
_entity.type
_entity.pdbx_description
1 polymer ?
#
loop_
_entity_poly.entity_id
_entity_poly.type
_entity_poly.pdbx_seq_one_letter_code
_entity_poly.pdbx_strand_id
1 'polypeptide(L)'
;MLSLSLVALVVLGPQGAKAKQQVKKPVVKPTVIGQVQMPGDNGKLETLYSMGDAGTQLNFRLDKVSFATRAAMVEDTVVADADHKLLILNFTVQNPLKSDQRLTYDNFKFTVVSPDGQNEEFDGWIYHPTLKTRLDTSLKPAQNVQAVAVFPIHAKGPVDKLIVKRGEGKVLRYDLRGKIPALTGTYAASADVAQPEASGKVGTPFELNELDWTVEKVESVTTPIGDYTPEEGEQLIAVTAVAKNPTMKPLGVSYNTVAPSMKDANGETIEWTQDFVSMSSGKTLESTLKPSEQVRGRFLFKAPAAMKPTSLTLADNNTRRSVTIALP
;
A
#
# COMPACT_ATOMS: atom_id res chain seq x y z
N MET A 1 26.01 2.61 43.97
CA MET A 1 26.85 3.14 42.87
C MET A 1 26.50 4.60 42.67
N LEU A 2 27.37 5.50 43.15
CA LEU A 2 27.20 6.95 43.00
C LEU A 2 27.51 7.34 41.54
N SER A 3 26.57 7.98 40.86
CA SER A 3 26.79 8.58 39.54
C SER A 3 27.08 10.07 39.71
N LEU A 4 28.29 10.46 39.31
CA LEU A 4 28.80 11.83 39.33
C LEU A 4 28.01 12.72 38.36
N SER A 5 27.51 13.84 38.86
CA SER A 5 26.97 14.93 38.06
C SER A 5 28.10 15.74 37.44
N LEU A 6 28.18 15.78 36.11
CA LEU A 6 29.12 16.61 35.36
C LEU A 6 28.46 17.95 35.05
N VAL A 7 28.92 19.02 35.70
CA VAL A 7 28.52 20.40 35.43
C VAL A 7 29.33 20.91 34.23
N ALA A 8 28.66 21.17 33.11
CA ALA A 8 29.29 21.74 31.92
C ALA A 8 29.31 23.28 32.02
N LEU A 9 30.51 23.84 31.96
CA LEU A 9 30.80 25.27 31.95
C LEU A 9 30.43 25.87 30.58
N VAL A 10 29.48 26.81 30.54
CA VAL A 10 29.10 27.54 29.32
C VAL A 10 30.04 28.73 29.14
N VAL A 11 30.85 28.71 28.08
CA VAL A 11 31.70 29.82 27.67
C VAL A 11 30.92 30.74 26.73
N LEU A 12 30.64 31.97 27.20
CA LEU A 12 30.02 33.04 26.41
C LEU A 12 31.08 33.69 25.52
N GLY A 13 31.06 33.36 24.22
CA GLY A 13 31.86 34.03 23.20
C GLY A 13 31.21 35.32 22.66
N PRO A 14 32.01 36.27 22.13
CA PRO A 14 31.51 37.56 21.67
C PRO A 14 30.65 37.44 20.40
N GLN A 15 29.47 38.06 20.43
CA GLN A 15 28.55 38.20 19.31
C GLN A 15 29.14 39.13 18.25
N GLY A 16 29.76 38.56 17.21
CA GLY A 16 30.10 39.29 15.99
C GLY A 16 28.84 39.66 15.21
N ALA A 17 28.67 40.96 14.95
CA ALA A 17 27.59 41.51 14.13
C ALA A 17 27.65 40.94 12.70
N LYS A 18 26.77 39.98 12.38
CA LYS A 18 26.62 39.44 11.03
C LYS A 18 25.98 40.50 10.13
N ALA A 19 26.68 40.88 9.07
CA ALA A 19 26.19 41.73 8.00
C ALA A 19 24.85 41.19 7.45
N LYS A 20 23.83 42.06 7.38
CA LYS A 20 22.52 41.75 6.79
C LYS A 20 22.70 41.38 5.32
N GLN A 21 22.72 40.09 5.01
CA GLN A 21 22.65 39.60 3.63
C GLN A 21 21.35 40.08 3.00
N GLN A 22 21.46 40.95 1.99
CA GLN A 22 20.33 41.34 1.15
C GLN A 22 19.78 40.09 0.47
N VAL A 23 18.57 39.69 0.87
CA VAL A 23 17.80 38.62 0.24
C VAL A 23 17.53 39.05 -1.20
N LYS A 24 18.20 38.42 -2.17
CA LYS A 24 17.93 38.63 -3.60
C LYS A 24 16.47 38.27 -3.86
N LYS A 25 15.71 39.22 -4.43
CA LYS A 25 14.32 38.99 -4.82
C LYS A 25 14.25 37.77 -5.75
N PRO A 26 13.42 36.75 -5.47
CA PRO A 26 13.30 35.59 -6.33
C PRO A 26 12.87 36.01 -7.74
N VAL A 27 13.61 35.55 -8.75
CA VAL A 27 13.29 35.76 -10.16
C VAL A 27 12.00 35.00 -10.46
N VAL A 28 10.92 35.73 -10.76
CA VAL A 28 9.62 35.16 -11.12
C VAL A 28 9.76 34.54 -12.52
N LYS A 29 9.69 33.21 -12.61
CA LYS A 29 9.63 32.52 -13.90
C LYS A 29 8.28 32.84 -14.59
N PRO A 30 8.24 33.00 -15.92
CA PRO A 30 6.98 33.23 -16.64
C PRO A 30 5.97 32.12 -16.35
N THR A 31 4.71 32.50 -16.16
CA THR A 31 3.61 31.54 -16.00
C THR A 31 3.45 30.74 -17.28
N VAL A 32 3.68 29.43 -17.20
CA VAL A 32 3.47 28.50 -18.33
C VAL A 32 1.98 28.23 -18.44
N ILE A 33 1.34 28.74 -19.49
CA ILE A 33 -0.01 28.36 -19.85
C ILE A 33 0.07 26.96 -20.47
N GLY A 34 -0.65 25.99 -19.91
CA GLY A 34 -0.69 24.62 -20.44
C GLY A 34 -1.30 24.58 -21.83
N GLN A 35 -1.04 23.50 -22.58
CA GLN A 35 -1.65 23.34 -23.91
C GLN A 35 -3.16 23.16 -23.77
N VAL A 36 -3.93 23.89 -24.57
CA VAL A 36 -5.37 23.65 -24.71
C VAL A 36 -5.53 22.40 -25.55
N GLN A 37 -6.23 21.39 -25.00
CA GLN A 37 -6.49 20.16 -25.74
C GLN A 37 -7.33 20.46 -27.00
N MET A 38 -6.83 20.00 -28.15
CA MET A 38 -7.58 20.00 -29.41
C MET A 38 -8.68 18.94 -29.36
N PRO A 39 -9.86 19.19 -29.96
CA PRO A 39 -10.91 18.17 -30.06
C PRO A 39 -10.37 16.89 -30.71
N GLY A 40 -10.42 15.76 -29.99
CA GLY A 40 -10.01 14.45 -30.50
C GLY A 40 -8.58 14.00 -30.16
N ASP A 41 -7.73 14.87 -29.61
CA ASP A 41 -6.35 14.50 -29.27
C ASP A 41 -6.23 13.78 -27.91
N ASN A 42 -5.41 12.73 -27.91
CA ASN A 42 -5.00 12.04 -26.69
C ASN A 42 -3.96 12.85 -25.90
N GLY A 43 -4.13 12.89 -24.59
CA GLY A 43 -3.10 13.33 -23.67
C GLY A 43 -1.84 12.48 -23.79
N LYS A 44 -0.69 13.13 -23.69
CA LYS A 44 0.63 12.50 -23.62
C LYS A 44 1.13 12.55 -22.18
N LEU A 45 1.77 11.48 -21.73
CA LEU A 45 2.47 11.47 -20.44
C LEU A 45 3.49 12.62 -20.41
N GLU A 46 3.71 13.17 -19.22
CA GLU A 46 4.65 14.26 -18.95
C GLU A 46 4.38 15.57 -19.71
N THR A 47 3.23 15.68 -20.38
CA THR A 47 2.78 16.91 -21.05
C THR A 47 1.75 17.66 -20.20
N LEU A 48 1.91 18.98 -20.09
CA LEU A 48 1.08 19.85 -19.26
C LEU A 48 -0.13 20.39 -20.05
N TYR A 49 -1.33 20.08 -19.59
CA TYR A 49 -2.60 20.47 -20.20
C TYR A 49 -3.40 21.39 -19.28
N SER A 50 -4.07 22.40 -19.83
CA SER A 50 -4.99 23.24 -19.04
C SER A 50 -6.37 22.59 -18.97
N MET A 51 -6.91 22.42 -17.76
CA MET A 51 -8.18 21.73 -17.50
C MET A 51 -9.10 22.57 -16.59
N GLY A 52 -10.42 22.44 -16.76
CA GLY A 52 -11.44 23.17 -16.01
C GLY A 52 -12.00 24.40 -16.75
N ASP A 53 -12.96 25.07 -16.12
CA ASP A 53 -13.67 26.21 -16.69
C ASP A 53 -12.89 27.51 -16.53
N ALA A 54 -13.25 28.51 -17.33
CA ALA A 54 -12.64 29.84 -17.27
C ALA A 54 -12.70 30.45 -15.85
N GLY A 55 -11.54 30.80 -15.30
CA GLY A 55 -11.39 31.35 -13.96
C GLY A 55 -11.15 30.33 -12.85
N THR A 56 -11.25 29.02 -13.16
CA THR A 56 -11.01 27.91 -12.21
C THR A 56 -10.05 26.85 -12.75
N GLN A 57 -9.33 27.17 -13.83
CA GLN A 57 -8.46 26.21 -14.50
C GLN A 57 -7.27 25.82 -13.63
N LEU A 58 -6.89 24.55 -13.71
CA LEU A 58 -5.59 24.06 -13.27
C LEU A 58 -4.88 23.41 -14.45
N ASN A 59 -3.57 23.55 -14.49
CA ASN A 59 -2.73 22.77 -15.37
C ASN A 59 -2.52 21.38 -14.75
N PHE A 60 -2.70 20.32 -15.55
CA PHE A 60 -2.54 18.92 -15.16
C PHE A 60 -1.51 18.23 -16.04
N ARG A 61 -0.64 17.41 -15.44
CA ARG A 61 0.33 16.57 -16.14
C ARG A 61 0.36 15.20 -15.48
N LEU A 62 -0.01 14.15 -16.21
CA LEU A 62 0.17 12.77 -15.77
C LEU A 62 1.64 12.39 -15.89
N ASP A 63 2.31 12.17 -14.77
CA ASP A 63 3.75 11.90 -14.71
C ASP A 63 4.03 10.40 -14.86
N LYS A 64 3.31 9.56 -14.10
CA LYS A 64 3.52 8.11 -14.09
C LYS A 64 2.25 7.35 -13.73
N VAL A 65 2.11 6.16 -14.31
CA VAL A 65 1.07 5.19 -13.98
C VAL A 65 1.72 3.87 -13.59
N SER A 66 1.21 3.18 -12.56
CA SER A 66 1.69 1.85 -12.14
C SER A 66 0.58 1.01 -11.53
N PHE A 67 0.75 -0.31 -11.56
CA PHE A 67 -0.09 -1.24 -10.82
C PHE A 67 0.48 -1.58 -9.44
N ALA A 68 -0.38 -1.92 -8.50
CA ALA A 68 -0.04 -2.49 -7.20
C ALA A 68 -1.20 -3.34 -6.65
N THR A 69 -0.99 -4.06 -5.55
CA THR A 69 -2.07 -4.71 -4.78
C THR A 69 -2.34 -4.00 -3.45
N ARG A 70 -1.41 -3.16 -3.02
CA ARG A 70 -1.50 -2.34 -1.81
C ARG A 70 -0.76 -1.02 -1.99
N ALA A 71 -1.30 0.04 -1.42
CA ALA A 71 -0.65 1.35 -1.34
C ALA A 71 -0.83 1.94 0.06
N ALA A 72 0.28 2.07 0.79
CA ALA A 72 0.29 2.68 2.12
C ALA A 72 0.12 4.20 2.03
N MET A 73 -0.90 4.72 2.70
CA MET A 73 -1.06 6.15 3.01
C MET A 73 -1.07 6.37 4.53
N VAL A 74 -0.90 7.61 4.97
CA VAL A 74 -0.84 7.93 6.41
C VAL A 74 -2.19 7.68 7.07
N GLU A 75 -3.27 8.14 6.45
CA GLU A 75 -4.62 8.01 7.01
C GLU A 75 -5.25 6.66 6.68
N ASP A 76 -4.84 6.03 5.57
CA ASP A 76 -5.42 4.77 5.12
C ASP A 76 -4.46 3.95 4.28
N THR A 77 -4.54 2.61 4.35
CA THR A 77 -3.83 1.75 3.40
C THR A 77 -4.85 1.23 2.43
N VAL A 78 -4.73 1.61 1.16
CA VAL A 78 -5.60 1.08 0.12
C VAL A 78 -5.12 -0.32 -0.23
N VAL A 79 -5.96 -1.33 -0.06
CA VAL A 79 -5.67 -2.72 -0.41
C VAL A 79 -6.69 -3.18 -1.45
N ALA A 80 -6.22 -3.85 -2.51
CA ALA A 80 -7.11 -4.39 -3.53
C ALA A 80 -7.75 -5.70 -3.05
N ASP A 81 -9.06 -5.83 -3.26
CA ASP A 81 -9.77 -7.10 -3.11
C ASP A 81 -9.26 -8.16 -4.10
N ALA A 82 -9.67 -9.41 -3.89
CA ALA A 82 -9.32 -10.59 -4.68
C ALA A 82 -9.56 -10.45 -6.20
N ASP A 83 -10.57 -9.67 -6.59
CA ASP A 83 -11.00 -9.42 -7.97
C ASP A 83 -10.52 -8.06 -8.51
N HIS A 84 -9.67 -7.36 -7.76
CA HIS A 84 -9.13 -6.07 -8.14
C HIS A 84 -7.59 -6.05 -8.14
N LYS A 85 -7.03 -5.04 -8.81
CA LYS A 85 -5.69 -4.51 -8.60
C LYS A 85 -5.80 -3.00 -8.39
N LEU A 86 -4.76 -2.34 -7.89
CA LEU A 86 -4.73 -0.89 -7.75
C LEU A 86 -4.10 -0.26 -8.98
N LEU A 87 -4.72 0.81 -9.49
CA LEU A 87 -4.07 1.77 -10.38
C LEU A 87 -3.56 2.95 -9.57
N ILE A 88 -2.26 3.24 -9.68
CA ILE A 88 -1.62 4.38 -9.02
C ILE A 88 -1.26 5.40 -10.08
N LEU A 89 -1.85 6.60 -9.98
CA LEU A 89 -1.57 7.74 -10.85
C LEU A 89 -0.70 8.73 -10.07
N ASN A 90 0.50 9.02 -10.56
CA ASN A 90 1.32 10.13 -10.09
C ASN A 90 1.19 11.28 -11.09
N PHE A 91 0.85 12.46 -10.62
CA PHE A 91 0.61 13.61 -11.47
C PHE A 91 1.03 14.93 -10.82
N THR A 92 1.23 15.93 -11.66
CA THR A 92 1.55 17.31 -11.24
C THR A 92 0.37 18.21 -11.56
N VAL A 93 -0.01 19.04 -10.59
CA VAL A 93 -1.01 20.10 -10.74
C VAL A 93 -0.32 21.44 -10.58
N GLN A 94 -0.63 22.40 -11.45
CA GLN A 94 -0.13 23.77 -11.36
C GLN A 94 -1.27 24.77 -11.47
N ASN A 95 -1.21 25.85 -10.70
CA ASN A 95 -2.10 26.99 -10.84
C ASN A 95 -1.58 27.96 -11.93
N PRO A 96 -2.25 28.08 -13.10
CA PRO A 96 -1.85 29.02 -14.16
C PRO A 96 -2.40 30.44 -13.93
N LEU A 97 -3.26 30.66 -12.94
CA LEU A 97 -3.95 31.92 -12.72
C LEU A 97 -3.13 32.86 -11.82
N LYS A 98 -3.55 34.13 -11.79
CA LYS A 98 -2.95 35.17 -10.94
C LYS A 98 -3.59 35.24 -9.55
N SER A 99 -4.63 34.47 -9.30
CA SER A 99 -5.28 34.28 -8.01
C SER A 99 -4.94 32.91 -7.45
N ASP A 100 -5.08 32.76 -6.14
CA ASP A 100 -4.99 31.47 -5.48
C ASP A 100 -6.08 30.51 -6.00
N GLN A 101 -5.76 29.23 -6.08
CA GLN A 101 -6.68 28.17 -6.50
C GLN A 101 -6.67 27.04 -5.48
N ARG A 102 -7.84 26.65 -5.00
CA ARG A 102 -7.95 25.49 -4.12
C ARG A 102 -7.74 24.20 -4.93
N LEU A 103 -6.93 23.30 -4.37
CA LEU A 103 -6.76 21.93 -4.81
C LEU A 103 -7.27 20.97 -3.74
N THR A 104 -8.35 20.28 -4.05
CA THR A 104 -9.02 19.27 -3.21
C THR A 104 -9.15 17.95 -3.98
N TYR A 105 -9.58 16.89 -3.30
CA TYR A 105 -9.77 15.57 -3.90
C TYR A 105 -10.82 15.54 -5.02
N ASP A 106 -11.89 16.34 -4.91
CA ASP A 106 -13.02 16.41 -5.84
C ASP A 106 -12.71 17.16 -7.15
N ASN A 107 -11.53 17.76 -7.25
CA ASN A 107 -11.14 18.59 -8.37
C ASN A 107 -10.86 17.82 -9.65
N PHE A 108 -10.51 16.54 -9.54
CA PHE A 108 -10.27 15.67 -10.67
C PHE A 108 -11.06 14.38 -10.48
N LYS A 109 -11.82 14.01 -11.50
CA LYS A 109 -12.44 12.70 -11.62
C LYS A 109 -11.65 11.87 -12.61
N PHE A 110 -11.40 10.63 -12.25
CA PHE A 110 -10.65 9.70 -13.08
C PHE A 110 -11.59 8.57 -13.50
N THR A 111 -11.56 8.20 -14.77
CA THR A 111 -12.31 7.05 -15.28
C THR A 111 -11.34 6.16 -16.03
N VAL A 112 -11.24 4.92 -15.59
CA VAL A 112 -10.52 3.86 -16.30
C VAL A 112 -11.51 3.13 -17.19
N VAL A 113 -11.12 2.85 -18.42
CA VAL A 113 -11.89 1.99 -19.32
C VAL A 113 -11.17 0.65 -19.41
N SER A 114 -11.85 -0.41 -18.97
CA SER A 114 -11.38 -1.78 -19.06
C SER A 114 -11.38 -2.29 -20.51
N PRO A 115 -10.72 -3.44 -20.80
CA PRO A 115 -10.68 -4.01 -22.14
C PRO A 115 -12.05 -4.40 -22.71
N ASP A 116 -13.01 -4.74 -21.84
CA ASP A 116 -14.41 -5.03 -22.21
C ASP A 116 -15.29 -3.77 -22.29
N GLY A 117 -14.70 -2.58 -22.15
CA GLY A 117 -15.38 -1.30 -22.31
C GLY A 117 -16.17 -0.84 -21.09
N GLN A 118 -16.00 -1.48 -19.93
CA GLN A 118 -16.59 -1.01 -18.69
C GLN A 118 -15.82 0.19 -18.14
N ASN A 119 -16.56 1.11 -17.53
CA ASN A 119 -15.98 2.29 -16.90
C ASN A 119 -15.87 2.07 -15.41
N GLU A 120 -14.66 2.27 -14.88
CA GLU A 120 -14.38 2.29 -13.45
C GLU A 120 -14.05 3.74 -13.08
N GLU A 121 -15.01 4.39 -12.43
CA GLU A 121 -14.85 5.76 -11.98
C GLU A 121 -14.18 5.81 -10.61
N PHE A 122 -13.33 6.80 -10.42
CA PHE A 122 -12.72 7.14 -9.15
C PHE A 122 -13.00 8.60 -8.80
N ASP A 123 -13.59 8.76 -7.63
CA ASP A 123 -13.97 10.03 -6.99
C ASP A 123 -13.40 10.16 -5.57
N GLY A 124 -12.41 9.33 -5.23
CA GLY A 124 -11.80 9.29 -3.90
C GLY A 124 -10.69 10.31 -3.67
N TRP A 125 -9.91 10.07 -2.63
CA TRP A 125 -8.87 10.98 -2.18
C TRP A 125 -7.65 11.02 -3.11
N ILE A 126 -7.06 12.22 -3.23
CA ILE A 126 -5.71 12.39 -3.78
C ILE A 126 -4.74 12.67 -2.61
N TYR A 127 -3.52 12.19 -2.73
CA TYR A 127 -2.52 12.18 -1.67
C TYR A 127 -1.26 12.91 -2.09
N HIS A 128 -0.52 13.46 -1.14
CA HIS A 128 0.83 13.94 -1.39
C HIS A 128 1.78 12.75 -1.62
N PRO A 129 2.64 12.72 -2.66
CA PRO A 129 3.46 11.55 -3.00
C PRO A 129 4.47 11.16 -1.93
N THR A 130 5.07 12.13 -1.23
CA THR A 130 6.06 11.90 -0.17
C THR A 130 5.43 11.77 1.22
N LEU A 131 4.60 12.75 1.62
CA LEU A 131 3.95 12.75 2.94
C LEU A 131 2.88 11.67 3.06
N LYS A 132 2.31 11.22 1.93
CA LYS A 132 1.22 10.25 1.86
C LYS A 132 -0.03 10.64 2.66
N THR A 133 -0.18 11.91 2.97
CA THR A 133 -1.39 12.48 3.56
C THR A 133 -2.37 12.91 2.47
N ARG A 134 -3.65 12.99 2.78
CA ARG A 134 -4.66 13.57 1.89
C ARG A 134 -4.28 15.01 1.53
N LEU A 135 -4.49 15.39 0.27
CA LEU A 135 -4.16 16.72 -0.22
C LEU A 135 -5.41 17.62 -0.19
N ASP A 136 -5.36 18.65 0.64
CA ASP A 136 -6.26 19.81 0.61
C ASP A 136 -5.38 21.05 0.80
N THR A 137 -5.21 21.83 -0.26
CA THR A 137 -4.27 22.96 -0.24
C THR A 137 -4.72 24.09 -1.15
N SER A 138 -4.21 25.30 -0.89
CA SER A 138 -4.36 26.44 -1.79
C SER A 138 -3.06 26.63 -2.58
N LEU A 139 -3.16 26.56 -3.91
CA LEU A 139 -2.07 26.80 -4.83
C LEU A 139 -1.98 28.29 -5.14
N LYS A 140 -0.85 28.90 -4.82
CA LYS A 140 -0.52 30.27 -5.23
C LYS A 140 -0.29 30.35 -6.75
N PRO A 141 -0.31 31.55 -7.34
CA PRO A 141 0.01 31.74 -8.76
C PRO A 141 1.32 31.06 -9.17
N ALA A 142 1.28 30.33 -10.28
CA ALA A 142 2.37 29.54 -10.86
C ALA A 142 2.93 28.40 -9.97
N GLN A 143 2.38 28.20 -8.76
CA GLN A 143 2.78 27.10 -7.88
C GLN A 143 2.37 25.77 -8.50
N ASN A 144 3.26 24.78 -8.39
CA ASN A 144 2.99 23.40 -8.70
C ASN A 144 3.01 22.53 -7.44
N VAL A 145 2.27 21.43 -7.49
CA VAL A 145 2.28 20.40 -6.46
C VAL A 145 2.18 19.04 -7.14
N GLN A 146 2.85 18.05 -6.58
CA GLN A 146 2.70 16.66 -7.01
C GLN A 146 1.61 16.00 -6.17
N ALA A 147 0.86 15.10 -6.81
CA ALA A 147 -0.23 14.38 -6.19
C ALA A 147 -0.24 12.92 -6.68
N VAL A 148 -0.89 12.07 -5.89
CA VAL A 148 -1.09 10.65 -6.19
C VAL A 148 -2.57 10.32 -6.02
N ALA A 149 -3.16 9.65 -7.01
CA ALA A 149 -4.46 9.00 -6.87
C ALA A 149 -4.23 7.48 -6.86
N VAL A 150 -4.94 6.77 -5.98
CA VAL A 150 -4.89 5.31 -5.90
C VAL A 150 -6.28 4.77 -5.82
N PHE A 151 -6.63 3.84 -6.71
CA PHE A 151 -7.96 3.25 -6.71
C PHE A 151 -7.99 1.85 -7.29
N PRO A 152 -8.93 1.02 -6.81
CA PRO A 152 -9.13 -0.33 -7.32
C PRO A 152 -9.68 -0.28 -8.75
N ILE A 153 -9.18 -1.21 -9.57
CA ILE A 153 -9.61 -1.48 -10.93
C ILE A 153 -9.69 -3.01 -11.13
N HIS A 154 -10.37 -3.47 -12.16
CA HIS A 154 -10.45 -4.90 -12.52
C HIS A 154 -9.10 -5.63 -12.42
N ALA A 155 -9.09 -6.81 -11.79
CA ALA A 155 -7.88 -7.60 -11.61
C ALA A 155 -7.22 -8.03 -12.93
N LYS A 156 -8.00 -8.28 -13.99
CA LYS A 156 -7.54 -8.95 -15.21
C LYS A 156 -7.52 -8.05 -16.44
N GLY A 157 -6.37 -7.99 -17.09
CA GLY A 157 -6.22 -7.32 -18.38
C GLY A 157 -5.67 -5.89 -18.27
N PRO A 158 -5.33 -5.29 -19.42
CA PRO A 158 -4.66 -4.00 -19.45
C PRO A 158 -5.64 -2.87 -19.15
N VAL A 159 -5.09 -1.71 -18.78
CA VAL A 159 -5.84 -0.46 -18.80
C VAL A 159 -5.61 0.20 -20.15
N ASP A 160 -6.63 0.22 -20.99
CA ASP A 160 -6.52 0.77 -22.34
C ASP A 160 -6.55 2.30 -22.32
N LYS A 161 -7.44 2.87 -21.50
CA LYS A 161 -7.71 4.30 -21.48
C LYS A 161 -7.90 4.82 -20.07
N LEU A 162 -7.35 6.00 -19.82
CA LEU A 162 -7.66 6.82 -18.66
C LEU A 162 -8.28 8.13 -19.14
N ILE A 163 -9.41 8.48 -18.57
CA ILE A 163 -10.08 9.77 -18.79
C ILE A 163 -9.93 10.59 -17.52
N VAL A 164 -9.49 11.84 -17.65
CA VAL A 164 -9.39 12.80 -16.56
C VAL A 164 -10.37 13.93 -16.85
N LYS A 165 -11.23 14.26 -15.88
CA LYS A 165 -12.21 15.34 -15.96
C LYS A 165 -12.03 16.29 -14.78
N ARG A 166 -12.22 17.59 -15.00
CA ARG A 166 -12.28 18.64 -13.97
C ARG A 166 -13.49 19.54 -14.24
N GLY A 167 -14.39 19.67 -13.27
CA GLY A 167 -15.67 20.38 -13.47
C GLY A 167 -16.49 19.78 -14.61
N GLU A 168 -17.33 20.57 -15.27
CA GLU A 168 -18.12 20.14 -16.44
C GLU A 168 -17.41 20.38 -17.79
N GLY A 169 -16.15 20.80 -17.75
CA GLY A 169 -15.38 21.17 -18.93
C GLY A 169 -14.86 19.98 -19.75
N LYS A 170 -13.84 20.28 -20.58
CA LYS A 170 -13.18 19.31 -21.45
C LYS A 170 -12.55 18.16 -20.65
N VAL A 171 -12.53 16.98 -21.26
CA VAL A 171 -11.90 15.78 -20.69
C VAL A 171 -10.62 15.41 -21.41
N LEU A 172 -9.58 15.08 -20.64
CA LEU A 172 -8.31 14.62 -21.15
C LEU A 172 -8.32 13.08 -21.24
N ARG A 173 -7.94 12.53 -22.39
CA ARG A 173 -7.96 11.07 -22.62
C ARG A 173 -6.55 10.57 -22.86
N TYR A 174 -6.06 9.65 -22.04
CA TYR A 174 -4.77 8.99 -22.22
C TYR A 174 -4.99 7.59 -22.77
N ASP A 175 -4.26 7.24 -23.83
CA ASP A 175 -4.07 5.85 -24.25
C ASP A 175 -2.92 5.26 -23.42
N LEU A 176 -3.22 4.24 -22.61
CA LEU A 176 -2.28 3.62 -21.67
C LEU A 176 -1.80 2.24 -22.11
N ARG A 177 -2.23 1.76 -23.29
CA ARG A 177 -1.84 0.46 -23.84
C ARG A 177 -0.32 0.34 -23.94
N GLY A 178 0.24 -0.67 -23.27
CA GLY A 178 1.68 -0.95 -23.25
C GLY A 178 2.54 0.10 -22.53
N LYS A 179 1.95 1.06 -21.81
CA LYS A 179 2.68 2.14 -21.11
C LYS A 179 2.80 1.94 -19.61
N ILE A 180 1.99 1.05 -19.03
CA ILE A 180 2.00 0.76 -17.59
C ILE A 180 3.01 -0.37 -17.35
N PRO A 181 3.98 -0.20 -16.44
CA PRO A 181 4.87 -1.30 -16.05
C PRO A 181 4.10 -2.51 -15.55
N ALA A 182 4.69 -3.70 -15.73
CA ALA A 182 4.12 -4.95 -15.24
C ALA A 182 3.81 -4.88 -13.73
N LEU A 183 2.67 -5.42 -13.33
CA LEU A 183 2.35 -5.72 -11.94
C LEU A 183 3.38 -6.70 -11.38
N THR A 184 3.84 -6.41 -10.16
CA THR A 184 4.80 -7.24 -9.43
C THR A 184 4.26 -7.57 -8.04
N GLY A 185 4.89 -8.52 -7.35
CA GLY A 185 4.53 -8.92 -5.98
C GLY A 185 3.80 -10.26 -5.91
N THR A 186 3.33 -10.60 -4.70
CA THR A 186 2.79 -11.93 -4.35
C THR A 186 1.67 -12.40 -5.27
N TYR A 187 0.77 -11.50 -5.66
CA TYR A 187 -0.45 -11.83 -6.40
C TYR A 187 -0.38 -11.50 -7.90
N ALA A 188 0.81 -11.18 -8.41
CA ALA A 188 0.98 -10.94 -9.84
C ALA A 188 1.01 -12.30 -10.58
N ALA A 189 -0.03 -12.59 -11.38
CA ALA A 189 -0.07 -13.78 -12.24
C ALA A 189 0.58 -13.52 -13.61
N SER A 190 0.45 -12.28 -14.10
CA SER A 190 1.10 -11.77 -15.31
C SER A 190 1.36 -10.26 -15.17
N ALA A 191 1.81 -9.61 -16.24
CA ALA A 191 2.08 -8.17 -16.24
C ALA A 191 0.86 -7.29 -15.90
N ASP A 192 -0.36 -7.76 -16.11
CA ASP A 192 -1.60 -6.99 -15.95
C ASP A 192 -2.72 -7.80 -15.28
N VAL A 193 -2.39 -8.97 -14.73
CA VAL A 193 -3.33 -9.85 -14.03
C VAL A 193 -2.93 -10.00 -12.57
N ALA A 194 -3.82 -9.58 -11.68
CA ALA A 194 -3.81 -9.99 -10.28
C ALA A 194 -4.65 -11.27 -10.12
N GLN A 195 -4.23 -12.15 -9.21
CA GLN A 195 -4.96 -13.37 -8.84
C GLN A 195 -5.32 -13.37 -7.35
N PRO A 196 -6.43 -14.01 -6.97
CA PRO A 196 -6.86 -14.07 -5.56
C PRO A 196 -5.97 -14.98 -4.71
N GLU A 197 -5.40 -16.01 -5.32
CA GLU A 197 -4.60 -17.03 -4.66
C GLU A 197 -3.16 -16.93 -5.16
N ALA A 198 -2.20 -17.01 -4.25
CA ALA A 198 -0.78 -17.03 -4.58
C ALA A 198 -0.07 -18.21 -3.94
N SER A 199 1.11 -18.53 -4.47
CA SER A 199 2.01 -19.51 -3.87
C SER A 199 3.12 -18.82 -3.09
N GLY A 200 3.36 -19.27 -1.86
CA GLY A 200 4.44 -18.82 -0.99
C GLY A 200 5.50 -19.91 -0.77
N LYS A 201 6.58 -19.53 -0.09
CA LYS A 201 7.65 -20.45 0.32
C LYS A 201 8.05 -20.14 1.76
N VAL A 202 8.40 -21.17 2.53
CA VAL A 202 9.00 -21.01 3.85
C VAL A 202 10.25 -20.14 3.75
N GLY A 203 10.39 -19.19 4.68
CA GLY A 203 11.49 -18.22 4.75
C GLY A 203 11.40 -17.05 3.78
N THR A 204 10.39 -17.00 2.90
CA THR A 204 10.20 -15.89 1.95
C THR A 204 9.03 -14.99 2.40
N PRO A 205 9.23 -13.68 2.57
CA PRO A 205 8.14 -12.75 2.87
C PRO A 205 7.13 -12.66 1.73
N PHE A 206 5.85 -12.50 2.08
CA PHE A 206 4.76 -12.25 1.14
C PHE A 206 3.76 -11.25 1.71
N GLU A 207 3.20 -10.42 0.83
CA GLU A 207 2.07 -9.54 1.15
C GLU A 207 0.79 -10.35 1.38
N LEU A 208 0.07 -10.05 2.46
CA LEU A 208 -1.30 -10.51 2.70
C LEU A 208 -2.03 -9.43 3.50
N ASN A 209 -3.00 -8.78 2.85
CA ASN A 209 -3.68 -7.59 3.36
C ASN A 209 -2.69 -6.45 3.71
N GLU A 210 -2.93 -5.70 4.78
CA GLU A 210 -2.08 -4.60 5.25
C GLU A 210 -0.72 -5.06 5.83
N LEU A 211 -0.47 -6.37 5.98
CA LEU A 211 0.75 -6.92 6.59
C LEU A 211 1.64 -7.65 5.59
N ASP A 212 2.92 -7.76 5.93
CA ASP A 212 3.84 -8.70 5.30
C ASP A 212 4.02 -9.89 6.25
N TRP A 213 3.82 -11.10 5.73
CA TRP A 213 3.95 -12.33 6.49
C TRP A 213 5.17 -13.13 6.02
N THR A 214 5.82 -13.82 6.95
CA THR A 214 6.87 -14.81 6.66
C THR A 214 6.62 -16.04 7.50
N VAL A 215 6.46 -17.20 6.88
CA VAL A 215 6.46 -18.49 7.61
C VAL A 215 7.88 -18.97 7.68
N GLU A 216 8.46 -19.03 8.89
CA GLU A 216 9.88 -19.32 9.08
C GLU A 216 10.17 -20.79 9.31
N LYS A 217 9.29 -21.48 10.04
CA LYS A 217 9.51 -22.85 10.49
C LYS A 217 8.19 -23.56 10.73
N VAL A 218 8.14 -24.85 10.40
CA VAL A 218 7.07 -25.78 10.78
C VAL A 218 7.71 -26.93 11.54
N GLU A 219 7.16 -27.28 12.70
CA GLU A 219 7.66 -28.37 13.53
C GLU A 219 6.56 -29.13 14.24
N SER A 220 6.76 -30.44 14.37
CA SER A 220 5.99 -31.33 15.22
C SER A 220 6.46 -31.21 16.67
N VAL A 221 5.53 -31.02 17.60
CA VAL A 221 5.80 -30.84 19.03
C VAL A 221 4.92 -31.78 19.84
N THR A 222 5.56 -32.60 20.66
CA THR A 222 4.87 -33.55 21.57
C THR A 222 4.78 -33.03 23.00
N THR A 223 5.41 -31.89 23.30
CA THR A 223 5.33 -31.22 24.60
C THR A 223 4.29 -30.09 24.60
N PRO A 224 3.70 -29.75 25.76
CA PRO A 224 2.78 -28.62 25.84
C PRO A 224 3.38 -27.29 25.37
N ILE A 225 2.57 -26.44 24.76
CA ILE A 225 2.88 -25.03 24.45
C ILE A 225 1.78 -24.17 25.08
N GLY A 226 2.11 -23.47 26.17
CA GLY A 226 1.11 -22.68 26.91
C GLY A 226 -0.02 -23.58 27.42
N ASP A 227 -1.26 -23.24 27.07
CA ASP A 227 -2.46 -23.99 27.46
C ASP A 227 -2.77 -25.17 26.51
N TYR A 228 -1.96 -25.36 25.46
CA TYR A 228 -2.15 -26.42 24.47
C TYR A 228 -1.31 -27.65 24.82
N THR A 229 -1.97 -28.73 25.24
CA THR A 229 -1.35 -30.02 25.55
C THR A 229 -1.85 -31.07 24.55
N PRO A 230 -0.97 -31.76 23.79
CA PRO A 230 -1.39 -32.89 22.97
C PRO A 230 -1.89 -34.04 23.84
N GLU A 231 -2.96 -34.73 23.40
CA GLU A 231 -3.43 -35.96 24.03
C GLU A 231 -2.55 -37.17 23.64
N GLU A 232 -2.81 -38.34 24.26
CA GLU A 232 -2.10 -39.57 23.92
C GLU A 232 -2.37 -39.94 22.44
N GLY A 233 -1.30 -40.08 21.66
CA GLY A 233 -1.39 -40.36 20.21
C GLY A 233 -1.49 -39.10 19.33
N GLU A 234 -1.52 -37.91 19.93
CA GLU A 234 -1.53 -36.63 19.22
C GLU A 234 -0.16 -35.91 19.27
N GLN A 235 -0.05 -34.88 18.45
CA GLN A 235 1.02 -33.88 18.45
C GLN A 235 0.44 -32.51 18.12
N LEU A 236 1.17 -31.46 18.49
CA LEU A 236 0.95 -30.13 17.95
C LEU A 236 1.83 -29.93 16.72
N ILE A 237 1.30 -29.36 15.66
CA ILE A 237 2.08 -28.79 14.57
C ILE A 237 2.20 -27.29 14.83
N ALA A 238 3.40 -26.81 15.12
CA ALA A 238 3.69 -25.41 15.39
C ALA A 238 4.29 -24.73 14.15
N VAL A 239 3.59 -23.72 13.63
CA VAL A 239 4.05 -22.88 12.51
C VAL A 239 4.54 -21.56 13.07
N THR A 240 5.86 -21.35 13.09
CA THR A 240 6.44 -20.06 13.46
C THR A 240 6.29 -19.08 12.30
N ALA A 241 5.63 -17.95 12.56
CA ALA A 241 5.40 -16.90 11.59
C ALA A 241 5.78 -15.52 12.13
N VAL A 242 6.21 -14.64 11.23
CA VAL A 242 6.48 -13.22 11.49
C VAL A 242 5.48 -12.38 10.72
N ALA A 243 4.78 -11.49 11.42
CA ALA A 243 3.97 -10.44 10.83
C ALA A 243 4.71 -9.11 10.95
N LYS A 244 4.89 -8.41 9.84
CA LYS A 244 5.51 -7.08 9.77
C LYS A 244 4.48 -6.07 9.28
N ASN A 245 4.51 -4.88 9.85
CA ASN A 245 3.69 -3.76 9.41
C ASN A 245 4.45 -2.88 8.39
N PRO A 246 4.21 -3.00 7.07
CA PRO A 246 4.80 -2.13 6.06
C PRO A 246 4.07 -0.78 5.91
N THR A 247 2.96 -0.57 6.62
CA THR A 247 2.12 0.62 6.48
C THR A 247 2.63 1.81 7.29
N MET A 248 1.95 2.95 7.16
CA MET A 248 2.30 4.19 7.87
C MET A 248 1.46 4.41 9.14
N LYS A 249 0.54 3.49 9.46
CA LYS A 249 -0.30 3.54 10.67
C LYS A 249 -0.06 2.30 11.55
N PRO A 250 -0.32 2.38 12.87
CA PRO A 250 -0.30 1.19 13.71
C PRO A 250 -1.35 0.17 13.26
N LEU A 251 -1.02 -1.12 13.33
CA LEU A 251 -1.91 -2.23 12.96
C LEU A 251 -2.03 -3.24 14.10
N GLY A 252 -3.24 -3.70 14.38
CA GLY A 252 -3.48 -4.82 15.29
C GLY A 252 -3.11 -6.15 14.64
N VAL A 253 -2.46 -7.02 15.39
CA VAL A 253 -2.18 -8.42 15.03
C VAL A 253 -2.70 -9.31 16.15
N SER A 254 -3.56 -10.25 15.79
CA SER A 254 -4.24 -11.21 16.66
C SER A 254 -4.55 -12.50 15.89
N TYR A 255 -5.14 -13.49 16.55
CA TYR A 255 -5.48 -14.78 15.93
C TYR A 255 -6.40 -14.67 14.70
N ASN A 256 -7.24 -13.63 14.63
CA ASN A 256 -8.21 -13.41 13.55
C ASN A 256 -7.69 -12.51 12.40
N THR A 257 -6.44 -12.04 12.47
CA THR A 257 -5.84 -11.20 11.42
C THR A 257 -5.74 -11.97 10.09
N VAL A 258 -5.51 -13.27 10.17
CA VAL A 258 -5.55 -14.21 9.03
C VAL A 258 -6.29 -15.47 9.45
N ALA A 259 -6.86 -16.20 8.50
CA ALA A 259 -7.46 -17.51 8.70
C ALA A 259 -6.51 -18.60 8.16
N PRO A 260 -5.68 -19.22 9.01
CA PRO A 260 -4.80 -20.29 8.58
C PRO A 260 -5.57 -21.61 8.39
N SER A 261 -5.20 -22.37 7.38
CA SER A 261 -5.68 -23.73 7.12
C SER A 261 -4.52 -24.60 6.69
N MET A 262 -4.43 -25.82 7.19
CA MET A 262 -3.33 -26.74 6.91
C MET A 262 -3.88 -28.06 6.37
N LYS A 263 -3.19 -28.65 5.41
CA LYS A 263 -3.53 -29.96 4.84
C LYS A 263 -2.40 -30.96 4.96
N ASP A 264 -2.74 -32.23 5.06
CA ASP A 264 -1.80 -33.35 5.07
C ASP A 264 -1.52 -33.91 3.66
N ALA A 265 -0.85 -35.06 3.57
CA ALA A 265 -0.52 -35.70 2.29
C ALA A 265 -1.73 -36.30 1.56
N ASN A 266 -2.83 -36.56 2.26
CA ASN A 266 -4.08 -37.04 1.69
C ASN A 266 -5.03 -35.89 1.30
N GLY A 267 -4.66 -34.64 1.60
CA GLY A 267 -5.48 -33.47 1.39
C GLY A 267 -6.51 -33.24 2.50
N GLU A 268 -6.41 -33.96 3.62
CA GLU A 268 -7.25 -33.79 4.80
C GLU A 268 -6.84 -32.53 5.57
N THR A 269 -7.83 -31.80 6.09
CA THR A 269 -7.60 -30.57 6.86
C THR A 269 -7.15 -30.91 8.28
N ILE A 270 -6.07 -30.28 8.73
CA ILE A 270 -5.57 -30.38 10.10
C ILE A 270 -6.26 -29.32 10.96
N GLU A 271 -6.72 -29.69 12.15
CA GLU A 271 -7.48 -28.81 13.05
C GLU A 271 -6.60 -27.66 13.55
N TRP A 272 -6.96 -26.42 13.21
CA TRP A 272 -6.34 -25.22 13.77
C TRP A 272 -6.92 -24.94 15.16
N THR A 273 -6.07 -24.65 16.14
CA THR A 273 -6.50 -24.36 17.53
C THR A 273 -7.15 -22.98 17.68
N GLN A 274 -7.35 -22.24 16.58
CA GLN A 274 -7.91 -20.88 16.57
C GLN A 274 -7.11 -19.85 17.36
N ASP A 275 -5.80 -20.04 17.46
CA ASP A 275 -4.92 -19.13 18.18
C ASP A 275 -3.64 -18.82 17.41
N PHE A 276 -3.08 -17.64 17.69
CA PHE A 276 -1.76 -17.20 17.30
C PHE A 276 -1.01 -16.84 18.58
N VAL A 277 -0.10 -17.70 19.02
CA VAL A 277 0.50 -17.61 20.36
C VAL A 277 1.90 -17.00 20.35
N SER A 278 2.30 -16.41 21.48
CA SER A 278 3.63 -15.85 21.65
C SER A 278 4.71 -16.93 21.77
N MET A 279 5.91 -16.61 21.26
CA MET A 279 7.06 -17.52 21.31
C MET A 279 7.53 -17.83 22.74
N SER A 280 7.36 -16.90 23.69
CA SER A 280 7.93 -16.98 25.03
C SER A 280 6.97 -17.54 26.08
N SER A 281 5.69 -17.17 26.00
CA SER A 281 4.69 -17.56 27.01
C SER A 281 3.75 -18.66 26.53
N GLY A 282 3.62 -18.89 25.23
CA GLY A 282 2.61 -19.79 24.66
C GLY A 282 1.17 -19.31 24.85
N LYS A 283 0.96 -18.09 25.35
CA LYS A 283 -0.36 -17.44 25.43
C LYS A 283 -0.71 -16.76 24.12
N THR A 284 -2.00 -16.53 23.88
CA THR A 284 -2.52 -15.72 22.77
C THR A 284 -1.73 -14.43 22.61
N LEU A 285 -1.32 -14.16 21.38
CA LEU A 285 -0.60 -12.98 20.98
C LEU A 285 -1.58 -11.96 20.43
N GLU A 286 -1.70 -10.86 21.14
CA GLU A 286 -2.35 -9.64 20.67
C GLU A 286 -1.32 -8.52 20.74
N SER A 287 -1.08 -7.86 19.62
CA SER A 287 -0.09 -6.79 19.55
C SER A 287 -0.57 -5.68 18.62
N THR A 288 -0.16 -4.45 18.91
CA THR A 288 -0.27 -3.34 17.97
C THR A 288 1.12 -3.03 17.43
N LEU A 289 1.33 -3.29 16.15
CA LEU A 289 2.58 -3.02 15.45
C LEU A 289 2.60 -1.58 14.97
N LYS A 290 3.58 -0.78 15.37
CA LYS A 290 3.85 0.52 14.74
C LYS A 290 4.42 0.33 13.32
N PRO A 291 4.48 1.39 12.49
CA PRO A 291 5.13 1.32 11.19
C PRO A 291 6.52 0.69 11.25
N SER A 292 6.78 -0.27 10.36
CA SER A 292 8.00 -1.08 10.27
C SER A 292 8.28 -2.04 11.42
N GLU A 293 7.46 -2.08 12.48
CA GLU A 293 7.59 -3.08 13.53
C GLU A 293 7.14 -4.47 13.03
N GLN A 294 7.62 -5.49 13.72
CA GLN A 294 7.27 -6.87 13.46
C GLN A 294 7.02 -7.61 14.77
N VAL A 295 6.20 -8.65 14.71
CA VAL A 295 6.00 -9.60 15.80
C VAL A 295 6.14 -11.02 15.29
N ARG A 296 6.66 -11.88 16.16
CA ARG A 296 6.88 -13.31 15.91
C ARG A 296 6.01 -14.14 16.83
N GLY A 297 5.26 -15.06 16.26
CA GLY A 297 4.35 -15.95 16.99
C GLY A 297 4.22 -17.31 16.33
N ARG A 298 3.30 -18.13 16.82
CA ARG A 298 3.02 -19.47 16.29
C ARG A 298 1.54 -19.67 16.03
N PHE A 299 1.19 -20.17 14.85
CA PHE A 299 -0.08 -20.87 14.67
C PHE A 299 0.09 -22.31 15.14
N LEU A 300 -0.88 -22.83 15.88
CA LEU A 300 -0.85 -24.20 16.40
C LEU A 300 -1.98 -25.02 15.76
N PHE A 301 -1.66 -26.25 15.38
CA PHE A 301 -2.63 -27.20 14.86
C PHE A 301 -2.54 -28.50 15.65
N LYS A 302 -3.66 -29.18 15.86
CA LYS A 302 -3.70 -30.52 16.46
C LYS A 302 -3.72 -31.57 15.36
N ALA A 303 -2.89 -32.59 15.51
CA ALA A 303 -2.78 -33.66 14.54
C ALA A 303 -2.46 -34.99 15.22
N PRO A 304 -2.85 -36.14 14.64
CA PRO A 304 -2.31 -37.44 15.04
C PRO A 304 -0.79 -37.47 14.93
N ALA A 305 -0.10 -38.20 15.81
CA ALA A 305 1.37 -38.23 15.88
C ALA A 305 2.07 -38.66 14.57
N ALA A 306 1.40 -39.47 13.73
CA ALA A 306 1.94 -39.92 12.44
C ALA A 306 1.63 -38.97 11.27
N MET A 307 0.76 -37.97 11.48
CA MET A 307 0.33 -37.05 10.42
C MET A 307 1.46 -36.07 10.05
N LYS A 308 1.63 -35.83 8.75
CA LYS A 308 2.62 -34.89 8.22
C LYS A 308 1.92 -33.80 7.40
N PRO A 309 2.12 -32.52 7.73
CA PRO A 309 1.52 -31.43 6.97
C PRO A 309 2.26 -31.25 5.63
N THR A 310 1.52 -30.95 4.57
CA THR A 310 2.09 -30.73 3.21
C THR A 310 1.88 -29.31 2.70
N SER A 311 0.84 -28.63 3.19
CA SER A 311 0.57 -27.25 2.80
C SER A 311 -0.07 -26.45 3.93
N LEU A 312 0.26 -25.17 3.98
CA LEU A 312 -0.37 -24.16 4.82
C LEU A 312 -0.93 -23.06 3.93
N THR A 313 -2.20 -22.72 4.10
CA THR A 313 -2.83 -21.57 3.47
C THR A 313 -3.07 -20.51 4.53
N LEU A 314 -2.62 -19.27 4.30
CA LEU A 314 -3.04 -18.11 5.08
C LEU A 314 -4.02 -17.29 4.23
N ALA A 315 -5.27 -17.19 4.65
CA ALA A 315 -6.29 -16.38 3.99
C ALA A 315 -6.55 -15.08 4.75
N ASP A 316 -6.77 -13.99 4.02
CA ASP A 316 -7.24 -12.73 4.59
C ASP A 316 -8.77 -12.67 4.53
N ASN A 317 -9.38 -12.37 5.68
CA ASN A 317 -10.83 -12.33 5.81
C ASN A 317 -11.48 -11.13 5.11
N ASN A 318 -10.71 -10.06 4.84
CA ASN A 318 -11.25 -8.83 4.27
C ASN A 318 -11.22 -8.85 2.74
N THR A 319 -10.04 -9.08 2.16
CA THR A 319 -9.80 -9.01 0.71
C THR A 319 -10.15 -10.29 -0.02
N ARG A 320 -10.40 -11.40 0.71
CA ARG A 320 -10.58 -12.76 0.18
C ARG A 320 -9.37 -13.29 -0.58
N ARG A 321 -8.18 -12.74 -0.33
CA ARG A 321 -6.91 -13.24 -0.89
C ARG A 321 -6.32 -14.30 0.00
N SER A 322 -5.52 -15.20 -0.58
CA SER A 322 -4.79 -16.21 0.20
C SER A 322 -3.43 -16.55 -0.39
N VAL A 323 -2.52 -17.00 0.48
CA VAL A 323 -1.21 -17.52 0.09
C VAL A 323 -1.06 -18.96 0.58
N THR A 324 -0.83 -19.88 -0.34
CA THR A 324 -0.58 -21.30 -0.07
C THR A 324 0.91 -21.59 -0.11
N ILE A 325 1.44 -22.13 0.97
CA ILE A 325 2.85 -22.41 1.19
C ILE A 325 3.03 -23.92 1.23
N ALA A 326 3.86 -24.44 0.33
CA ALA A 326 4.27 -25.84 0.39
C ALA A 326 5.19 -26.05 1.59
N LEU A 327 4.91 -27.10 2.38
CA LEU A 327 5.65 -27.46 3.57
C LEU A 327 6.64 -28.60 3.24
N PRO A 328 7.80 -28.67 3.93
CA PRO A 328 8.87 -29.62 3.64
C PRO A 328 8.55 -31.08 4.01
#